data_AF-A0A1X1WC24-F1
#
_entry.id   AF-A0A1X1WC24-F1
#
_cell.length_a   1.000
_cell.length_b   1.000
_cell.length_c   1.000
_cell.angle_alpha   90.00
_cell.angle_beta   90.00
_cell.angle_gamma   90.00
#
_symmetry.space_group_name_H-M   'P 1'
#
loop_
_entity.id
_entity.type
_entity.pdbx_description
1 polymer ?
#
loop_
_entity_poly.entity_id
_entity_poly.type
_entity_poly.pdbx_seq_one_letter_code
_entity_poly.pdbx_strand_id
1 'polypeptide(L)'
;MASTEVERRTGVDVEEVPSAEWGWSTGSVRGYQIGGILAAAFLLLMMRGNHQGRVEDLFLIGFALFVLGFVARSWYTTRNRDTR
;
A
#
# COMPACT_ATOMS: atom_id res chain seq x y z
N MET A 1 22.51 15.70 -35.75
CA MET A 1 21.16 15.13 -36.01
C MET A 1 20.38 15.20 -34.72
N ALA A 2 19.17 15.75 -34.71
CA ALA A 2 18.31 15.70 -33.53
C ALA A 2 17.70 14.30 -33.44
N SER A 3 17.87 13.62 -32.30
CA SER A 3 17.20 12.34 -32.04
C SER A 3 15.69 12.59 -31.96
N THR A 4 14.90 11.81 -32.70
CA THR A 4 13.43 11.79 -32.59
C THR A 4 12.94 10.87 -31.47
N GLU A 5 13.86 10.25 -30.73
CA GLU A 5 13.54 9.35 -29.64
C GLU A 5 13.05 10.15 -28.43
N VAL A 6 11.84 9.85 -27.97
CA VAL A 6 11.30 10.42 -26.74
C VAL A 6 12.03 9.80 -25.57
N GLU A 7 12.75 10.61 -24.80
CA GLU A 7 13.32 10.22 -23.51
C GLU A 7 12.18 9.76 -22.59
N ARG A 8 12.07 8.45 -22.34
CA ARG A 8 11.06 7.91 -21.42
C ARG A 8 11.53 8.06 -19.98
N ARG A 9 10.67 8.63 -19.14
CA ARG A 9 10.87 8.72 -17.69
C ARG A 9 9.82 7.86 -17.01
N THR A 10 10.21 6.64 -16.64
CA THR A 10 9.32 5.64 -16.03
C THR A 10 9.10 5.90 -14.53
N GLY A 11 10.03 6.61 -13.89
CA GLY A 11 9.94 6.97 -12.47
C GLY A 11 10.36 5.86 -11.52
N VAL A 12 10.87 4.75 -12.04
CA VAL A 12 11.46 3.61 -11.32
C VAL A 12 12.76 3.20 -12.01
N ASP A 13 13.67 2.58 -11.27
CA ASP A 13 14.91 2.05 -11.81
C ASP A 13 14.62 0.79 -12.65
N VAL A 14 15.27 0.69 -13.82
CA VAL A 14 15.15 -0.49 -14.71
C VAL A 14 15.87 -1.69 -14.10
N GLU A 15 16.85 -1.48 -13.23
CA GLU A 15 17.51 -2.56 -12.49
C GLU A 15 16.56 -3.22 -11.48
N GLU A 16 15.68 -2.43 -10.84
CA GLU A 16 14.63 -2.96 -9.95
C GLU A 16 13.42 -3.48 -10.72
N VAL A 17 13.03 -2.81 -11.81
CA VAL A 17 11.87 -3.15 -12.64
C VAL A 17 12.29 -3.22 -14.12
N PRO A 18 12.75 -4.39 -14.63
CA PRO A 18 13.26 -4.53 -16.00
C PRO A 18 12.24 -4.18 -17.09
N SER A 19 10.96 -4.27 -16.78
CA SER A 19 9.86 -3.94 -17.68
C SER A 19 9.31 -2.52 -17.49
N ALA A 20 10.03 -1.61 -16.82
CA ALA A 20 9.56 -0.25 -16.53
C ALA A 20 9.08 0.51 -17.78
N GLU A 21 9.67 0.21 -18.94
CA GLU A 21 9.34 0.81 -20.23
C GLU A 21 8.05 0.26 -20.88
N TRP A 22 7.50 -0.85 -20.39
CA TRP A 22 6.39 -1.59 -21.02
C TRP A 22 5.01 -1.24 -20.46
N GLY A 23 4.92 -0.39 -19.43
CA GLY A 23 3.65 -0.03 -18.84
C GLY A 23 3.77 0.72 -17.53
N TRP A 24 2.71 0.65 -16.73
CA TRP A 24 2.66 1.33 -15.45
C TRP A 24 3.38 0.52 -14.37
N SER A 25 4.44 1.10 -13.81
CA SER A 25 5.26 0.45 -12.76
C SER A 25 5.44 1.28 -11.49
N THR A 26 4.83 2.47 -11.42
CA THR A 26 5.06 3.43 -10.33
C THR A 26 3.84 3.53 -9.41
N GLY A 27 4.02 3.32 -8.11
CA GLY A 27 2.95 3.41 -7.12
C GLY A 27 3.16 4.53 -6.11
N SER A 28 2.09 5.18 -5.65
CA SER A 28 2.20 6.17 -4.58
C SER A 28 2.19 5.48 -3.21
N VAL A 29 3.34 5.51 -2.51
CA VAL A 29 3.46 4.93 -1.16
C VAL A 29 2.40 5.50 -0.21
N ARG A 30 2.18 6.83 -0.26
CA ARG A 30 1.14 7.50 0.52
C ARG A 30 -0.27 7.02 0.17
N GLY A 31 -0.56 6.79 -1.12
CA GLY A 31 -1.85 6.27 -1.56
C GLY A 31 -2.13 4.88 -0.99
N TYR A 32 -1.13 3.98 -0.99
CA TYR A 32 -1.27 2.67 -0.37
C TYR A 32 -1.45 2.73 1.15
N GLN A 33 -0.74 3.64 1.83
CA GLN A 33 -0.90 3.85 3.28
C GLN A 33 -2.32 4.33 3.62
N ILE A 34 -2.83 5.33 2.88
CA ILE A 34 -4.21 5.82 3.05
C ILE A 34 -5.22 4.72 2.75
N GLY A 35 -5.03 3.98 1.65
CA GLY A 35 -5.87 2.84 1.29
C GLY A 35 -5.92 1.78 2.38
N GLY A 36 -4.78 1.46 3.00
CA GLY A 36 -4.70 0.54 4.13
C GLY A 36 -5.46 1.04 5.36
N ILE A 37 -5.36 2.33 5.70
CA ILE A 37 -6.12 2.94 6.81
C ILE A 37 -7.62 2.86 6.53
N LEU A 38 -8.05 3.20 5.31
CA LEU A 38 -9.45 3.13 4.92
C LEU A 38 -9.99 1.69 4.95
N ALA A 39 -9.19 0.72 4.48
CA ALA A 39 -9.56 -0.70 4.55
C ALA A 39 -9.71 -1.17 6.02
N ALA A 40 -8.78 -0.81 6.90
CA ALA A 40 -8.88 -1.15 8.32
C ALA A 40 -10.09 -0.48 8.99
N ALA A 41 -10.35 0.80 8.70
CA ALA A 41 -11.52 1.50 9.19
C ALA A 41 -12.82 0.82 8.71
N PHE A 42 -12.87 0.41 7.45
CA PHE A 42 -14.00 -0.33 6.88
C PHE A 42 -14.24 -1.65 7.60
N LEU A 43 -13.20 -2.45 7.87
CA LEU A 43 -13.32 -3.69 8.64
C LEU A 43 -13.88 -3.45 10.05
N LEU A 44 -13.47 -2.38 10.72
CA LEU A 44 -13.99 -2.03 12.04
C LEU A 44 -15.44 -1.55 11.99
N LEU A 45 -15.84 -0.85 10.92
CA LEU A 45 -17.24 -0.48 10.70
C LEU A 45 -18.13 -1.70 10.48
N MET A 46 -17.62 -2.75 9.85
CA MET A 46 -18.36 -4.00 9.63
C MET A 46 -18.75 -4.72 10.92
N MET A 47 -18.09 -4.45 12.06
CA MET A 47 -18.53 -5.00 13.36
C MET A 47 -19.94 -4.51 13.76
N ARG A 48 -20.40 -3.39 13.19
CA ARG A 48 -21.74 -2.85 13.43
C ARG A 48 -22.73 -3.45 12.46
N GLY A 49 -23.39 -4.54 12.86
CA GLY A 49 -24.34 -5.26 12.01
C GLY A 49 -25.22 -6.22 12.80
N ASN A 50 -25.76 -7.25 12.13
CA ASN A 50 -26.67 -8.22 12.77
C ASN A 50 -25.95 -9.31 13.60
N HIS A 51 -24.63 -9.23 13.74
CA HIS A 51 -23.79 -10.25 14.35
C HIS A 51 -24.29 -10.65 15.75
N GLN A 52 -24.60 -11.93 15.92
CA GLN A 52 -24.95 -12.52 17.22
C GLN A 52 -23.70 -13.14 17.88
N GLY A 53 -22.80 -13.69 17.07
CA GLY A 53 -21.56 -14.32 17.52
C GLY A 53 -20.38 -13.35 17.44
N ARG A 54 -19.48 -13.42 18.44
CA ARG A 54 -18.28 -12.57 18.51
C ARG A 54 -17.07 -13.10 17.72
N VAL A 55 -17.17 -14.30 17.14
CA VAL A 55 -16.04 -14.90 16.41
C VAL A 55 -15.69 -14.05 15.20
N GLU A 56 -16.70 -13.55 14.46
CA GLU A 56 -16.47 -12.69 13.31
C GLU A 56 -15.78 -11.37 13.72
N ASP A 57 -16.23 -10.74 14.80
CA ASP A 57 -15.61 -9.51 15.32
C ASP A 57 -14.13 -9.70 15.63
N LEU A 58 -13.74 -10.86 16.19
CA LEU A 58 -12.33 -11.18 16.45
C LEU A 58 -11.50 -11.24 15.16
N PHE A 59 -12.04 -11.80 14.08
CA PHE A 59 -11.37 -11.81 12.78
C PHE A 59 -11.30 -10.40 12.17
N LEU A 60 -12.39 -9.63 12.23
CA LEU A 60 -12.41 -8.25 11.73
C LEU A 60 -11.37 -7.38 12.45
N ILE A 61 -11.31 -7.46 13.78
CA ILE A 61 -10.30 -6.77 14.60
C ILE A 61 -8.90 -7.28 14.26
N GLY A 62 -8.71 -8.61 14.16
CA GLY A 62 -7.42 -9.21 13.84
C GLY A 62 -6.85 -8.73 12.50
N PHE A 63 -7.67 -8.73 11.44
CA PHE A 63 -7.26 -8.24 10.13
C PHE A 63 -7.08 -6.72 10.10
N ALA A 64 -7.92 -5.96 10.81
CA ALA A 64 -7.74 -4.51 10.92
C ALA A 64 -6.39 -4.17 11.57
N LEU A 65 -6.04 -4.83 12.68
CA LEU A 65 -4.75 -4.65 13.35
C LEU A 65 -3.58 -5.09 12.47
N PHE A 66 -3.73 -6.20 11.73
CA PHE A 66 -2.71 -6.67 10.79
C PHE A 66 -2.42 -5.63 9.71
N VAL A 67 -3.44 -5.11 9.03
CA VAL A 67 -3.29 -4.08 8.00
C VAL A 67 -2.67 -2.80 8.58
N LEU A 68 -3.15 -2.34 9.75
CA LEU A 68 -2.59 -1.17 10.42
C LEU A 68 -1.11 -1.38 10.81
N GLY A 69 -0.73 -2.59 11.21
CA GLY A 69 0.66 -2.95 11.48
C GLY A 69 1.56 -2.77 10.25
N PHE A 70 1.11 -3.21 9.07
CA PHE A 70 1.83 -3.00 7.81
C PHE A 70 1.91 -1.52 7.42
N VAL A 71 0.82 -0.76 7.60
CA VAL A 71 0.82 0.69 7.32
C VAL A 71 1.77 1.42 8.28
N ALA A 72 1.74 1.09 9.57
CA ALA A 72 2.63 1.68 10.57
C ALA A 72 4.11 1.38 10.24
N ARG A 73 4.43 0.12 9.89
CA ARG A 73 5.77 -0.26 9.43
C ARG A 73 6.17 0.50 8.16
N SER A 74 5.27 0.59 7.18
CA SER A 74 5.50 1.31 5.93
C SER A 74 5.81 2.78 6.20
N TRP A 75 5.03 3.43 7.08
CA TRP A 75 5.24 4.81 7.47
C TRP A 75 6.58 5.01 8.19
N TYR A 76 6.89 4.15 9.16
CA TYR A 76 8.16 4.18 9.89
C TYR A 76 9.36 4.02 8.95
N THR A 77 9.40 2.95 8.17
CA THR A 77 10.51 2.68 7.25
C THR A 77 10.64 3.75 6.17
N THR A 78 9.55 4.37 5.72
CA THR A 78 9.60 5.45 4.72
C THR A 78 10.18 6.74 5.30
N ARG A 79 9.95 6.99 6.60
CA ARG A 79 10.49 8.14 7.33
C ARG A 79 11.93 7.90 7.80
N ASN A 80 12.26 6.67 8.17
CA ASN A 80 13.53 6.23 8.73
C ASN A 80 14.24 5.28 7.74
N ARG A 81 14.77 5.84 6.65
CA ARG A 81 15.35 5.04 5.56
C ARG A 81 16.61 4.28 5.98
N ASP A 82 17.36 4.80 6.94
CA ASP A 82 18.62 4.22 7.43
C ASP A 82 18.43 2.99 8.32
N THR A 83 17.19 2.67 8.69
CA THR A 83 16.84 1.56 9.57
C THR A 83 16.35 0.33 8.81
N ARG A 84 16.50 0.35 7.48
CA ARG A 84 16.07 -0.71 6.56
C ARG A 84 17.16 -1.74 6.32
#